data_AF-A0A2R6RFC8-F1
#
_entry.id   AF-A0A2R6RFC8-F1
#
_cell.length_a   1.000
_cell.length_b   1.000
_cell.length_c   1.000
_cell.angle_alpha   90.00
_cell.angle_beta   90.00
_cell.angle_gamma   90.00
#
_symmetry.space_group_name_H-M   'P 1'
#
loop_
_entity.id
_entity.type
_entity.pdbx_description
1 polymer ?
#
loop_
_entity_poly.entity_id
_entity_poly.type
_entity_poly.pdbx_seq_one_letter_code
_entity_poly.pdbx_strand_id
1 'polypeptide(L)'
;MLGPRPGGTNLPCLPCTTLKEAETICVCCSSFDQTLMETMRISSFIKFNSFSLLSYSSSHSSHLPAKSKNFISSKSFSSANPIPSGNRNLSIVSASKDLDGPHHESSFQGSESFFRTVLANMEAVYLNRNPTAKAILERVGSVDNDQICYDHIAFRTFGVNGYGIDSMANFFLDFGYTQQEELKFPAKKLKALWFSPPRLPLSDGGSGVNGPLPRIFISELLVDQMSPKAQEIIRKYTERSGCGNKHAALASALGSLIWGKPLYSEFQHLARESEYAAWALVNGYAVNHVTISTHRLKSHLRNIKSLNQFIEKNGFKLNSEGGVLKVSPDGMLLQSSTVADSISFCFSDNITESVPCSYIEFAERLVLPQFKNLPEKEVMEFHRRDGFEVGNADKIFESTSKDQLTRRAG
;
A
#
# COMPACT_ATOMS: atom_id res chain seq x y z
N MET A 1 38.27 -81.35 2.10
CA MET A 1 37.60 -81.04 0.81
C MET A 1 38.27 -79.82 0.21
N LEU A 2 38.69 -79.99 -1.05
CA LEU A 2 39.26 -79.05 -2.06
C LEU A 2 38.73 -77.61 -1.93
N GLY A 3 39.53 -76.52 -1.82
CA GLY A 3 40.42 -75.87 -2.83
C GLY A 3 39.73 -74.56 -3.35
N PRO A 4 40.40 -73.54 -3.95
CA PRO A 4 41.81 -73.17 -4.05
C PRO A 4 42.16 -71.68 -3.68
N ARG A 5 43.47 -71.38 -3.58
CA ARG A 5 44.17 -70.06 -3.55
C ARG A 5 44.29 -69.44 -4.97
N PRO A 6 45.06 -68.35 -5.28
CA PRO A 6 45.78 -67.30 -4.50
C PRO A 6 45.56 -65.83 -5.01
N GLY A 7 45.92 -64.80 -4.23
CA GLY A 7 47.08 -63.91 -4.53
C GLY A 7 46.64 -62.51 -5.00
N GLY A 8 47.25 -61.36 -4.70
CA GLY A 8 48.42 -61.00 -3.89
C GLY A 8 48.56 -59.47 -3.76
N THR A 9 49.32 -59.07 -2.74
CA THR A 9 50.35 -57.98 -2.68
C THR A 9 50.01 -56.49 -2.88
N ASN A 10 50.03 -55.76 -1.74
CA ASN A 10 50.72 -54.51 -1.36
C ASN A 10 51.35 -53.56 -2.41
N LEU A 11 51.18 -52.23 -2.22
CA LEU A 11 52.22 -51.15 -2.10
C LEU A 11 51.57 -49.72 -2.07
N PRO A 12 52.28 -48.61 -1.72
CA PRO A 12 51.87 -47.70 -0.62
C PRO A 12 51.98 -46.17 -0.90
N CYS A 13 51.84 -45.37 0.18
CA CYS A 13 52.46 -44.07 0.53
C CYS A 13 52.21 -42.76 -0.27
N LEU A 14 51.89 -41.72 0.53
CA LEU A 14 51.83 -40.26 0.29
C LEU A 14 53.20 -39.63 -0.08
N PRO A 15 53.26 -38.34 -0.53
CA PRO A 15 53.44 -37.22 0.41
C PRO A 15 52.79 -35.87 0.03
N CYS A 16 52.83 -34.97 1.02
CA CYS A 16 52.30 -33.61 1.13
C CYS A 16 53.29 -32.54 0.60
N THR A 17 52.82 -31.41 0.03
CA THR A 17 53.54 -30.12 0.00
C THR A 17 52.66 -28.88 -0.29
N THR A 18 52.63 -27.98 0.70
CA THR A 18 52.79 -26.50 0.71
C THR A 18 51.86 -25.49 -0.02
N LEU A 19 51.50 -24.48 0.78
CA LEU A 19 50.87 -23.17 0.56
C LEU A 19 51.44 -22.30 -0.58
N LYS A 20 50.57 -21.49 -1.21
CA LYS A 20 50.85 -20.12 -1.68
C LYS A 20 49.56 -19.29 -1.80
N GLU A 21 49.54 -18.12 -1.19
CA GLU A 21 48.57 -17.04 -1.37
C GLU A 21 48.67 -16.45 -2.79
N ALA A 22 47.53 -16.03 -3.35
CA ALA A 22 47.46 -14.97 -4.33
C ALA A 22 46.05 -14.35 -4.32
N GLU A 23 45.99 -13.07 -3.97
CA GLU A 23 44.85 -12.19 -4.24
C GLU A 23 44.53 -12.20 -5.74
N THR A 24 43.26 -12.28 -6.11
CA THR A 24 42.81 -11.90 -7.45
C THR A 24 41.45 -11.23 -7.35
N ILE A 25 41.50 -9.91 -7.55
CA ILE A 25 40.39 -9.03 -7.87
C ILE A 25 39.75 -9.54 -9.17
N CYS A 26 38.48 -9.94 -9.12
CA CYS A 26 37.71 -10.29 -10.32
C CYS A 26 36.87 -9.07 -10.75
N VAL A 27 37.31 -8.44 -11.84
CA VAL A 27 36.55 -7.46 -12.63
C VAL A 27 36.37 -8.07 -14.02
N CYS A 28 35.15 -7.89 -14.58
CA CYS A 28 34.65 -8.31 -15.90
C CYS A 28 34.19 -9.78 -15.99
N CYS A 29 33.10 -10.14 -16.67
CA CYS A 29 32.36 -9.44 -17.71
C CYS A 29 30.96 -10.05 -17.92
N SER A 30 30.01 -9.18 -18.30
CA SER A 30 29.02 -9.36 -19.36
C SER A 30 28.62 -10.77 -19.82
N SER A 31 27.39 -11.15 -19.50
CA SER A 31 26.52 -11.97 -20.36
C SER A 31 25.06 -11.65 -20.03
N PHE A 32 24.60 -10.49 -20.49
CA PHE A 32 23.16 -10.18 -20.53
C PHE A 32 22.57 -10.89 -21.75
N ASP A 33 21.73 -11.88 -21.47
CA ASP A 33 21.05 -12.70 -22.46
C ASP A 33 19.99 -11.87 -23.19
N GLN A 34 20.14 -11.74 -24.51
CA GLN A 34 19.19 -11.10 -25.42
C GLN A 34 18.02 -12.07 -25.67
N THR A 35 17.05 -12.11 -24.75
CA THR A 35 15.75 -12.77 -25.04
C THR A 35 14.56 -12.21 -24.24
N LEU A 36 14.69 -11.00 -23.68
CA LEU A 36 13.62 -10.35 -22.90
C LEU A 36 13.21 -8.96 -23.44
N MET A 37 13.32 -8.75 -24.76
CA MET A 37 12.96 -7.48 -25.42
C MET A 37 11.93 -7.65 -26.55
N GLU A 38 11.24 -8.79 -26.64
CA GLU A 38 10.29 -9.04 -27.73
C GLU A 38 8.86 -9.38 -27.28
N THR A 39 8.54 -9.26 -25.98
CA THR A 39 7.16 -9.44 -25.46
C THR A 39 6.50 -8.17 -24.94
N MET A 40 7.10 -6.99 -25.16
CA MET A 40 6.50 -5.69 -24.80
C MET A 40 6.13 -4.79 -26.00
N ARG A 41 6.08 -5.35 -27.21
CA ARG A 41 5.51 -4.69 -28.39
C ARG A 41 4.30 -5.46 -28.91
N ILE A 42 3.18 -5.42 -28.19
CA ILE A 42 1.80 -5.48 -28.71
C ILE A 42 0.90 -5.14 -27.51
N SER A 43 0.52 -3.86 -27.40
CA SER A 43 -0.76 -3.37 -26.82
C SER A 43 -0.64 -1.88 -26.46
N SER A 44 -0.70 -1.01 -27.46
CA SER A 44 -1.12 0.39 -27.28
C SER A 44 -1.33 1.03 -28.65
N PHE A 45 -2.53 0.88 -29.19
CA PHE A 45 -3.06 1.79 -30.20
C PHE A 45 -4.25 2.50 -29.59
N ILE A 46 -4.03 3.70 -29.06
CA ILE A 46 -5.08 4.71 -28.90
C ILE A 46 -4.62 5.93 -29.70
N LYS A 47 -5.38 6.22 -30.77
CA LYS A 47 -5.23 7.40 -31.63
C LYS A 47 -5.53 8.66 -30.82
N PHE A 48 -4.57 9.56 -30.73
CA PHE A 48 -4.83 10.99 -30.53
C PHE A 48 -4.72 11.67 -31.89
N ASN A 49 -5.80 12.31 -32.33
CA ASN A 49 -5.76 13.24 -33.46
C ASN A 49 -5.69 14.67 -32.93
N SER A 50 -4.71 15.39 -33.47
CA SER A 50 -4.19 16.68 -33.08
C SER A 50 -5.11 17.85 -33.43
N PHE A 51 -5.12 18.87 -32.56
CA PHE A 51 -5.45 20.24 -32.94
C PHE A 51 -4.19 20.94 -33.45
N SER A 52 -4.29 21.50 -34.65
CA SER A 52 -3.25 22.30 -35.30
C SER A 52 -3.28 23.74 -34.81
N LEU A 53 -2.14 24.26 -34.38
CA LEU A 53 -1.87 25.70 -34.27
C LEU A 53 -0.74 26.04 -35.22
N LEU A 54 -1.06 26.89 -36.19
CA LEU A 54 -0.16 27.44 -37.21
C LEU A 54 0.76 28.46 -36.55
N SER A 55 2.08 28.25 -36.64
CA SER A 55 3.10 29.27 -36.39
C SER A 55 3.83 29.59 -37.68
N TYR A 56 3.73 30.85 -38.10
CA TYR A 56 4.36 31.43 -39.28
C TYR A 56 5.85 31.73 -38.98
N SER A 57 6.74 31.24 -39.83
CA SER A 57 8.17 31.54 -39.79
C SER A 57 8.47 32.89 -40.43
N SER A 58 9.38 33.67 -39.85
CA SER A 58 10.17 34.64 -40.58
C SER A 58 11.64 34.50 -40.19
N SER A 59 12.47 34.48 -41.22
CA SER A 59 13.91 34.25 -41.22
C SER A 59 14.68 35.54 -41.02
N HIS A 60 15.85 35.50 -40.37
CA HIS A 60 17.02 36.29 -40.76
C HIS A 60 18.33 35.73 -40.20
N SER A 61 19.35 35.83 -41.05
CA SER A 61 20.72 35.33 -40.95
C SER A 61 21.65 36.35 -40.26
N SER A 62 22.70 35.89 -39.55
CA SER A 62 24.10 36.32 -39.82
C SER A 62 25.15 35.78 -38.82
N HIS A 63 26.18 35.17 -39.41
CA HIS A 63 27.63 35.21 -39.14
C HIS A 63 28.29 34.94 -37.75
N LEU A 64 29.21 33.96 -37.81
CA LEU A 64 30.40 33.57 -36.98
C LEU A 64 31.38 34.75 -36.66
N PRO A 65 32.48 34.62 -35.85
CA PRO A 65 33.24 33.40 -35.49
C PRO A 65 33.86 33.29 -34.05
N ALA A 66 34.58 32.19 -33.87
CA ALA A 66 35.30 31.69 -32.70
C ALA A 66 36.66 32.36 -32.36
N LYS A 67 37.15 32.13 -31.12
CA LYS A 67 38.56 31.82 -30.69
C LYS A 67 38.61 31.84 -29.14
N SER A 68 38.98 30.78 -28.41
CA SER A 68 40.27 30.06 -28.25
C SER A 68 41.12 30.53 -27.04
N LYS A 69 41.20 29.64 -26.03
CA LYS A 69 42.38 29.19 -25.24
C LYS A 69 43.22 30.21 -24.44
N ASN A 70 43.41 29.98 -23.13
CA ASN A 70 44.58 29.25 -22.59
C ASN A 70 44.64 29.21 -21.04
N PHE A 71 45.11 28.05 -20.56
CA PHE A 71 45.68 27.73 -19.24
C PHE A 71 46.89 28.60 -18.88
N ILE A 72 47.11 28.89 -17.57
CA ILE A 72 48.40 28.75 -16.85
C ILE A 72 48.14 28.47 -15.35
N SER A 73 48.94 27.55 -14.81
CA SER A 73 49.08 27.10 -13.42
C SER A 73 50.27 27.79 -12.73
N SER A 74 50.23 28.02 -11.41
CA SER A 74 51.12 27.34 -10.43
C SER A 74 51.38 28.11 -9.11
N LYS A 75 51.33 27.32 -8.00
CA LYS A 75 52.16 27.33 -6.76
C LYS A 75 52.14 28.57 -5.84
N SER A 76 52.28 28.52 -4.52
CA SER A 76 52.17 27.56 -3.40
C SER A 76 52.76 28.30 -2.18
N PHE A 77 52.17 28.31 -0.99
CA PHE A 77 52.90 28.38 0.30
C PHE A 77 52.00 27.97 1.48
N SER A 78 52.62 27.24 2.41
CA SER A 78 52.22 26.66 3.72
C SER A 78 51.51 27.61 4.70
N SER A 79 50.69 27.20 5.68
CA SER A 79 50.97 26.33 6.85
C SER A 79 49.73 26.17 7.77
N ALA A 80 49.70 25.08 8.55
CA ALA A 80 49.03 24.86 9.85
C ALA A 80 47.52 24.47 9.94
N ASN A 81 47.31 23.25 10.47
CA ASN A 81 46.11 22.65 11.09
C ASN A 81 45.71 23.37 12.41
N PRO A 82 44.49 23.21 13.01
CA PRO A 82 43.79 21.92 13.17
C PRO A 82 42.24 21.89 13.06
N ILE A 83 41.74 20.65 13.00
CA ILE A 83 40.34 20.19 13.02
C ILE A 83 39.63 20.64 14.31
N PRO A 84 38.31 20.94 14.24
CA PRO A 84 37.41 20.32 15.21
C PRO A 84 36.17 19.69 14.56
N SER A 85 35.86 18.51 15.10
CA SER A 85 34.60 17.79 15.02
C SER A 85 33.40 18.67 15.37
N GLY A 86 32.38 18.70 14.51
CA GLY A 86 31.11 19.37 14.77
C GLY A 86 29.93 18.51 14.32
N ASN A 87 29.22 17.95 15.30
CA ASN A 87 27.90 17.33 15.16
C ASN A 87 26.97 18.27 14.38
N ARG A 88 26.45 17.83 13.24
CA ARG A 88 25.31 18.51 12.59
C ARG A 88 24.02 18.09 13.30
N ASN A 89 23.72 18.78 14.38
CA ASN A 89 22.34 18.86 14.89
C ASN A 89 21.53 19.68 13.88
N LEU A 90 20.62 19.03 13.16
CA LEU A 90 19.57 19.71 12.42
C LEU A 90 18.58 20.28 13.45
N SER A 91 18.73 21.57 13.75
CA SER A 91 17.82 22.33 14.58
C SER A 91 16.44 22.41 13.93
N ILE A 92 15.45 21.89 14.65
CA ILE A 92 14.01 22.08 14.41
C ILE A 92 13.70 23.58 14.48
N VAL A 93 13.15 24.13 13.41
CA VAL A 93 12.62 25.51 13.41
C VAL A 93 11.36 25.53 14.27
N SER A 94 11.44 26.29 15.36
CA SER A 94 10.34 26.60 16.24
C SER A 94 9.33 27.47 15.50
N ALA A 95 8.06 27.08 15.49
CA ALA A 95 6.98 27.88 14.92
C ALA A 95 6.67 29.06 15.84
N SER A 96 7.19 30.23 15.51
CA SER A 96 6.70 31.50 16.05
C SER A 96 5.35 31.84 15.39
N LYS A 97 4.35 32.09 16.24
CA LYS A 97 3.10 32.74 15.86
C LYS A 97 3.42 34.14 15.32
N ASP A 98 2.99 34.43 14.11
CA ASP A 98 2.80 35.81 13.64
C ASP A 98 1.46 35.95 12.91
N LEU A 99 0.86 37.11 13.15
CA LEU A 99 -0.46 37.56 12.76
C LEU A 99 -0.50 38.08 11.30
N ASP A 100 -1.63 37.85 10.64
CA ASP A 100 -2.21 38.52 9.46
C ASP A 100 -1.38 38.72 8.18
N GLY A 101 -1.74 37.94 7.14
CA GLY A 101 -1.45 38.23 5.72
C GLY A 101 -1.93 37.09 4.79
N PRO A 102 -2.69 37.34 3.71
CA PRO A 102 -3.35 36.28 2.94
C PRO A 102 -2.49 35.84 1.75
N HIS A 103 -1.37 35.15 1.97
CA HIS A 103 -0.65 34.45 0.89
C HIS A 103 0.20 33.30 1.46
N HIS A 104 -0.44 32.15 1.73
CA HIS A 104 0.25 30.89 2.07
C HIS A 104 -0.32 29.68 1.30
N GLU A 105 -0.97 29.91 0.15
CA GLU A 105 -1.63 28.83 -0.63
C GLU A 105 -0.67 28.04 -1.53
N SER A 106 0.51 28.56 -1.89
CA SER A 106 1.32 27.97 -2.97
C SER A 106 2.14 26.73 -2.57
N SER A 107 2.51 26.55 -1.29
CA SER A 107 3.33 25.39 -0.89
C SER A 107 2.51 24.11 -0.71
N PHE A 108 1.23 24.24 -0.36
CA PHE A 108 0.35 23.09 -0.12
C PHE A 108 -0.24 22.49 -1.41
N GLN A 109 -0.43 23.29 -2.46
CA GLN A 109 -1.08 22.83 -3.69
C GLN A 109 -0.22 21.81 -4.47
N GLY A 110 1.10 21.99 -4.49
CA GLY A 110 2.03 21.04 -5.10
C GLY A 110 2.12 19.72 -4.31
N SER A 111 2.16 19.79 -2.97
CA SER A 111 2.15 18.61 -2.11
C SER A 111 0.84 17.84 -2.18
N GLU A 112 -0.31 18.52 -2.31
CA GLU A 112 -1.62 17.88 -2.43
C GLU A 112 -1.75 17.11 -3.74
N SER A 113 -1.36 17.71 -4.88
CA SER A 113 -1.41 17.03 -6.18
C SER A 113 -0.55 15.76 -6.20
N PHE A 114 0.66 15.82 -5.63
CA PHE A 114 1.50 14.65 -5.46
C PHE A 114 0.83 13.60 -4.57
N PHE A 115 0.30 13.98 -3.41
CA PHE A 115 -0.38 13.08 -2.49
C PHE A 115 -1.56 12.35 -3.16
N ARG A 116 -2.42 13.10 -3.87
CA ARG A 116 -3.55 12.52 -4.61
C ARG A 116 -3.10 11.60 -5.73
N THR A 117 -1.98 11.90 -6.40
CA THR A 117 -1.39 11.01 -7.40
C THR A 117 -0.92 9.69 -6.77
N VAL A 118 -0.31 9.73 -5.58
CA VAL A 118 0.08 8.52 -4.86
C VAL A 118 -1.16 7.71 -4.45
N LEU A 119 -2.21 8.35 -3.92
CA LEU A 119 -3.48 7.68 -3.61
C LEU A 119 -4.11 7.06 -4.86
N ALA A 120 -4.12 7.76 -5.99
CA ALA A 120 -4.65 7.26 -7.26
C ALA A 120 -3.87 6.04 -7.76
N ASN A 121 -2.56 5.98 -7.55
CA ASN A 121 -1.76 4.80 -7.88
C ASN A 121 -2.06 3.61 -6.96
N MET A 122 -2.23 3.85 -5.65
CA MET A 122 -2.67 2.81 -4.70
C MET A 122 -4.06 2.26 -5.09
N GLU A 123 -4.99 3.15 -5.44
CA GLU A 123 -6.32 2.79 -5.93
C GLU A 123 -6.24 2.00 -7.25
N ALA A 124 -5.43 2.44 -8.22
CA ALA A 124 -5.28 1.74 -9.49
C ALA A 124 -4.76 0.31 -9.30
N VAL A 125 -3.76 0.11 -8.44
CA VAL A 125 -3.27 -1.23 -8.06
C VAL A 125 -4.39 -2.07 -7.45
N TYR A 126 -5.15 -1.48 -6.53
CA TYR A 126 -6.29 -2.14 -5.90
C TYR A 126 -7.36 -2.55 -6.94
N LEU A 127 -7.81 -1.63 -7.80
CA LEU A 127 -8.87 -1.93 -8.78
C LEU A 127 -8.43 -2.94 -9.84
N ASN A 128 -7.14 -2.95 -10.20
CA ASN A 128 -6.59 -3.93 -11.15
C ASN A 128 -6.56 -5.35 -10.58
N ARG A 129 -6.47 -5.50 -9.25
CA ARG A 129 -6.41 -6.81 -8.58
C ARG A 129 -7.77 -7.29 -8.08
N ASN A 130 -8.77 -6.41 -8.03
CA ASN A 130 -10.06 -6.66 -7.40
C ASN A 130 -11.22 -6.31 -8.34
N PRO A 131 -11.54 -7.19 -9.32
CA PRO A 131 -12.59 -6.94 -10.30
C PRO A 131 -13.96 -6.71 -9.67
N THR A 132 -14.27 -7.30 -8.52
CA THR A 132 -15.54 -7.07 -7.81
C THR A 132 -15.63 -5.62 -7.35
N ALA A 133 -14.58 -5.10 -6.71
CA ALA A 133 -14.55 -3.72 -6.24
C ALA A 133 -14.68 -2.73 -7.41
N LYS A 134 -13.96 -2.96 -8.50
CA LYS A 134 -14.03 -2.15 -9.72
C LYS A 134 -15.44 -2.12 -10.30
N ALA A 135 -16.05 -3.29 -10.49
CA ALA A 135 -17.40 -3.40 -11.04
C ALA A 135 -18.46 -2.73 -10.13
N ILE A 136 -18.29 -2.79 -8.81
CA ILE A 136 -19.19 -2.14 -7.87
C ILE A 136 -19.07 -0.61 -7.95
N LEU A 137 -17.86 -0.07 -7.99
CA LEU A 137 -17.64 1.38 -8.13
C LEU A 137 -18.24 1.90 -9.44
N GLU A 138 -18.04 1.18 -10.55
CA GLU A 138 -18.62 1.53 -11.86
C GLU A 138 -20.16 1.50 -11.81
N ARG A 139 -20.76 0.47 -11.21
CA ARG A 139 -22.23 0.34 -11.13
C ARG A 139 -22.85 1.38 -10.21
N VAL A 140 -22.27 1.61 -9.04
CA VAL A 140 -22.77 2.64 -8.10
C VAL A 140 -22.64 4.02 -8.73
N GLY A 141 -21.50 4.35 -9.33
CA GLY A 141 -21.29 5.66 -9.97
C GLY A 141 -22.18 5.91 -11.18
N SER A 142 -22.68 4.85 -11.82
CA SER A 142 -23.63 4.97 -12.94
C SER A 142 -25.06 5.25 -12.50
N VAL A 143 -25.42 5.02 -11.23
CA VAL A 143 -26.76 5.34 -10.72
C VAL A 143 -26.85 6.83 -10.47
N ASP A 144 -27.70 7.51 -11.23
CA ASP A 144 -27.93 8.97 -11.16
C ASP A 144 -26.65 9.82 -11.26
N ASN A 145 -25.59 9.29 -11.88
CA ASN A 145 -24.24 9.88 -11.91
C ASN A 145 -23.71 10.18 -10.49
N ASP A 146 -23.88 9.23 -9.57
CA ASP A 146 -23.45 9.37 -8.18
C ASP A 146 -21.95 9.65 -8.07
N GLN A 147 -21.65 10.69 -7.30
CA GLN A 147 -20.28 11.09 -6.99
C GLN A 147 -19.80 10.28 -5.77
N ILE A 148 -19.04 9.22 -6.04
CA ILE A 148 -18.52 8.34 -5.00
C ILE A 148 -17.48 9.09 -4.16
N CYS A 149 -17.69 9.11 -2.85
CA CYS A 149 -16.69 9.57 -1.89
C CYS A 149 -16.18 8.38 -1.09
N TYR A 150 -14.87 8.35 -0.81
CA TYR A 150 -14.31 7.35 0.07
C TYR A 150 -14.40 7.78 1.54
N ASP A 151 -15.02 6.92 2.36
CA ASP A 151 -15.07 7.09 3.80
C ASP A 151 -13.69 6.87 4.42
N HIS A 152 -13.06 5.75 4.04
CA HIS A 152 -11.73 5.38 4.47
C HIS A 152 -11.01 4.44 3.50
N ILE A 153 -9.69 4.33 3.68
CA ILE A 153 -8.82 3.32 3.05
C ILE A 153 -8.12 2.56 4.17
N ALA A 154 -8.03 1.23 4.05
CA ALA A 154 -7.42 0.39 5.07
C ALA A 154 -6.16 -0.35 4.60
N PHE A 155 -5.22 -0.54 5.54
CA PHE A 155 -3.97 -1.27 5.34
C PHE A 155 -3.74 -2.29 6.46
N ARG A 156 -3.02 -3.36 6.11
CA ARG A 156 -2.55 -4.40 7.04
C ARG A 156 -1.04 -4.45 7.05
N THR A 157 -0.45 -4.68 8.22
CA THR A 157 1.00 -4.60 8.43
C THR A 157 1.47 -5.64 9.46
N PHE A 158 2.79 -5.81 9.61
CA PHE A 158 3.37 -6.68 10.64
C PHE A 158 4.02 -5.84 11.73
N GLY A 159 3.54 -5.94 12.97
CA GLY A 159 4.10 -5.26 14.14
C GLY A 159 5.44 -5.86 14.58
N VAL A 160 6.47 -5.72 13.74
CA VAL A 160 7.82 -6.23 13.98
C VAL A 160 8.85 -5.39 13.22
N ASN A 161 9.98 -5.09 13.86
CA ASN A 161 11.15 -4.46 13.23
C ASN A 161 10.83 -3.19 12.39
N GLY A 162 9.83 -2.40 12.80
CA GLY A 162 9.41 -1.19 12.09
C GLY A 162 8.60 -1.43 10.81
N TYR A 163 8.07 -2.64 10.58
CA TYR A 163 7.17 -2.99 9.47
C TYR A 163 5.67 -2.80 9.82
N GLY A 164 5.38 -2.26 11.01
CA GLY A 164 4.04 -2.09 11.56
C GLY A 164 3.32 -0.82 11.07
N ILE A 165 2.43 -0.29 11.89
CA ILE A 165 1.61 0.89 11.58
C ILE A 165 2.47 2.07 11.12
N ASP A 166 3.54 2.37 11.85
CA ASP A 166 4.40 3.53 11.60
C ASP A 166 5.01 3.53 10.19
N SER A 167 5.28 2.36 9.61
CA SER A 167 5.89 2.24 8.28
C SER A 167 5.01 2.87 7.20
N MET A 168 3.69 2.77 7.36
CA MET A 168 2.69 3.32 6.46
C MET A 168 2.18 4.68 6.96
N ALA A 169 1.97 4.84 8.27
CA ALA A 169 1.42 6.05 8.87
C ALA A 169 2.26 7.30 8.58
N ASN A 170 3.59 7.17 8.61
CA ASN A 170 4.50 8.31 8.39
C ASN A 170 4.21 9.05 7.07
N PHE A 171 3.88 8.32 6.00
CA PHE A 171 3.49 8.94 4.73
C PHE A 171 2.28 9.85 4.91
N PHE A 172 1.22 9.38 5.58
CA PHE A 172 0.01 10.19 5.78
C PHE A 172 0.24 11.36 6.72
N LEU A 173 1.04 11.17 7.78
CA LEU A 173 1.41 12.22 8.72
C LEU A 173 2.17 13.37 8.02
N ASP A 174 3.07 13.04 7.09
CA ASP A 174 3.79 14.02 6.27
C ASP A 174 2.83 14.89 5.41
N PHE A 175 1.64 14.39 5.10
CA PHE A 175 0.57 15.11 4.39
C PHE A 175 -0.54 15.64 5.31
N GLY A 176 -0.25 15.82 6.60
CA GLY A 176 -1.13 16.54 7.54
C GLY A 176 -2.27 15.70 8.12
N TYR A 177 -2.25 14.38 7.94
CA TYR A 177 -3.16 13.51 8.69
C TYR A 177 -2.83 13.56 10.18
N THR A 178 -3.85 13.38 11.02
CA THR A 178 -3.70 13.33 12.48
C THR A 178 -4.07 11.94 12.98
N GLN A 179 -3.18 11.33 13.78
CA GLN A 179 -3.46 10.07 14.45
C GLN A 179 -4.59 10.24 15.47
N GLN A 180 -5.49 9.26 15.53
CA GLN A 180 -6.64 9.22 16.41
C GLN A 180 -6.59 7.96 17.30
N GLU A 181 -7.75 7.42 17.70
CA GLU A 181 -7.82 6.35 18.69
C GLU A 181 -7.17 5.03 18.24
N GLU A 182 -6.68 4.29 19.24
CA GLU A 182 -6.22 2.91 19.09
C GLU A 182 -7.38 1.92 19.30
N LEU A 183 -7.46 0.92 18.42
CA LEU A 183 -8.37 -0.21 18.52
C LEU A 183 -7.57 -1.49 18.78
N LYS A 184 -8.05 -2.34 19.69
CA LYS A 184 -7.41 -3.63 20.01
C LYS A 184 -8.33 -4.79 19.67
N PHE A 185 -7.75 -5.84 19.10
CA PHE A 185 -8.43 -7.09 18.75
C PHE A 185 -7.68 -8.28 19.36
N PRO A 186 -7.81 -8.52 20.67
CA PRO A 186 -7.00 -9.52 21.38
C PRO A 186 -7.12 -10.93 20.79
N ALA A 187 -8.33 -11.35 20.40
CA ALA A 187 -8.58 -12.66 19.82
C ALA A 187 -7.84 -12.87 18.48
N LYS A 188 -7.67 -11.80 17.69
CA LYS A 188 -6.95 -11.82 16.41
C LYS A 188 -5.48 -11.43 16.54
N LYS A 189 -5.02 -11.08 17.76
CA LYS A 189 -3.69 -10.55 18.04
C LYS A 189 -3.36 -9.32 17.19
N LEU A 190 -4.33 -8.41 17.01
CA LEU A 190 -4.15 -7.18 16.23
C LEU A 190 -4.31 -5.95 17.11
N LYS A 191 -3.67 -4.86 16.70
CA LYS A 191 -4.09 -3.50 17.03
C LYS A 191 -4.22 -2.67 15.76
N ALA A 192 -4.93 -1.56 15.84
CA ALA A 192 -5.07 -0.62 14.75
C ALA A 192 -5.08 0.82 15.27
N LEU A 193 -4.63 1.73 14.42
CA LEU A 193 -4.79 3.17 14.58
C LEU A 193 -5.52 3.68 13.35
N TRP A 194 -6.32 4.74 13.52
CA TRP A 194 -6.87 5.46 12.39
C TRP A 194 -6.41 6.91 12.38
N PHE A 195 -6.47 7.52 11.20
CA PHE A 195 -5.93 8.84 10.95
C PHE A 195 -6.98 9.68 10.24
N SER A 196 -7.30 10.84 10.83
CA SER A 196 -8.23 11.81 10.23
C SER A 196 -7.51 12.67 9.20
N PRO A 197 -8.13 12.96 8.05
CA PRO A 197 -7.52 13.78 7.00
C PRO A 197 -7.36 15.25 7.43
N PRO A 198 -6.42 16.00 6.83
CA PRO A 198 -6.36 17.44 6.99
C PRO A 198 -7.60 18.12 6.42
N ARG A 199 -7.94 19.30 6.93
CA ARG A 199 -8.99 20.15 6.36
C ARG A 199 -8.44 20.86 5.13
N LEU A 200 -8.78 20.38 3.94
CA LEU A 200 -8.43 21.03 2.68
C LEU A 200 -9.64 21.79 2.11
N PRO A 201 -9.43 22.95 1.46
CA PRO A 201 -10.47 23.59 0.66
C PRO A 201 -10.88 22.62 -0.43
N LEU A 202 -12.12 22.13 -0.39
CA LEU A 202 -12.61 21.21 -1.40
C LEU A 202 -12.82 21.98 -2.70
N SER A 203 -12.16 21.56 -3.77
CA SER A 203 -12.61 21.91 -5.11
C SER A 203 -13.93 21.17 -5.34
N ASP A 204 -15.00 21.90 -5.65
CA ASP A 204 -16.30 21.29 -5.94
C ASP A 204 -16.16 20.27 -7.09
N GLY A 205 -16.59 19.02 -6.84
CA GLY A 205 -16.85 18.05 -7.91
C GLY A 205 -15.93 16.82 -8.05
N GLY A 206 -14.96 16.58 -7.16
CA GLY A 206 -14.09 15.39 -7.24
C GLY A 206 -14.69 14.07 -6.72
N SER A 207 -14.37 12.93 -7.34
CA SER A 207 -14.83 11.59 -6.93
C SER A 207 -13.66 10.69 -6.50
N GLY A 208 -13.91 9.65 -5.72
CA GLY A 208 -12.90 8.73 -5.20
C GLY A 208 -11.79 9.47 -4.45
N VAL A 209 -10.54 9.19 -4.81
CA VAL A 209 -9.35 9.85 -4.23
C VAL A 209 -9.21 11.34 -4.58
N ASN A 210 -9.96 11.82 -5.58
CA ASN A 210 -10.01 13.24 -5.96
C ASN A 210 -11.13 14.00 -5.24
N GLY A 211 -11.97 13.30 -4.49
CA GLY A 211 -13.00 13.91 -3.64
C GLY A 211 -12.46 14.35 -2.27
N PRO A 212 -13.35 14.46 -1.27
CA PRO A 212 -12.96 14.57 0.14
C PRO A 212 -11.96 13.48 0.49
N LEU A 213 -10.88 13.87 1.18
CA LEU A 213 -9.85 12.90 1.56
C LEU A 213 -10.42 11.85 2.51
N PRO A 214 -10.12 10.55 2.28
CA PRO A 214 -10.60 9.48 3.13
C PRO A 214 -9.84 9.47 4.46
N ARG A 215 -10.48 8.93 5.50
CA ARG A 215 -9.77 8.48 6.72
C ARG A 215 -8.82 7.34 6.36
N ILE A 216 -7.77 7.12 7.13
CA ILE A 216 -6.88 5.98 6.93
C ILE A 216 -6.96 5.06 8.14
N PHE A 217 -7.16 3.78 7.92
CA PHE A 217 -7.17 2.75 8.96
C PHE A 217 -5.96 1.82 8.77
N ILE A 218 -5.05 1.78 9.73
CA ILE A 218 -3.84 0.95 9.64
C ILE A 218 -3.83 -0.02 10.80
N SER A 219 -3.80 -1.30 10.48
CA SER A 219 -3.70 -2.37 11.47
C SER A 219 -2.32 -3.03 11.42
N GLU A 220 -1.90 -3.59 12.55
CA GLU A 220 -0.73 -4.46 12.62
C GLU A 220 -1.02 -5.74 13.41
N LEU A 221 -0.42 -6.84 12.94
CA LEU A 221 -0.31 -8.07 13.71
C LEU A 221 0.72 -7.93 14.83
N LEU A 222 0.35 -8.28 16.05
CA LEU A 222 1.24 -8.38 17.21
C LEU A 222 2.05 -9.67 17.08
N VAL A 223 3.16 -9.60 16.33
CA VAL A 223 3.96 -10.77 15.93
C VAL A 223 4.51 -11.51 17.15
N ASP A 224 4.88 -10.79 18.21
CA ASP A 224 5.34 -11.34 19.49
C ASP A 224 4.33 -12.25 20.20
N GLN A 225 3.03 -12.11 19.90
CA GLN A 225 1.97 -12.97 20.43
C GLN A 225 1.72 -14.23 19.58
N MET A 226 2.40 -14.37 18.45
CA MET A 226 2.28 -15.53 17.55
C MET A 226 3.12 -16.71 18.04
N SER A 227 2.86 -17.91 17.51
CA SER A 227 3.71 -19.07 17.78
C SER A 227 5.17 -18.81 17.38
N PRO A 228 6.16 -19.44 18.03
CA PRO A 228 7.56 -19.27 17.66
C PRO A 228 7.84 -19.52 16.17
N LYS A 229 7.12 -20.48 15.57
CA LYS A 229 7.28 -20.79 14.15
C LYS A 229 6.72 -19.70 13.24
N ALA A 230 5.55 -19.15 13.56
CA ALA A 230 5.00 -18.00 12.82
C ALA A 230 5.90 -16.76 12.95
N GLN A 231 6.46 -16.51 14.14
CA GLN A 231 7.42 -15.44 14.37
C GLN A 231 8.67 -15.60 13.50
N GLU A 232 9.25 -16.80 13.45
CA GLU A 232 10.40 -17.12 12.62
C GLU A 232 10.12 -16.87 11.13
N ILE A 233 8.96 -17.32 10.64
CA ILE A 233 8.54 -17.10 9.25
C ILE A 233 8.42 -15.61 8.95
N ILE A 234 7.70 -14.83 9.78
CA ILE A 234 7.49 -13.40 9.52
C ILE A 234 8.83 -12.64 9.58
N ARG A 235 9.70 -12.96 10.55
CA ARG A 235 11.03 -12.36 10.67
C ARG A 235 11.92 -12.67 9.48
N LYS A 236 11.89 -13.91 8.97
CA LYS A 236 12.62 -14.31 7.74
C LYS A 236 12.32 -13.37 6.57
N TYR A 237 11.08 -12.96 6.36
CA TYR A 237 10.70 -12.08 5.24
C TYR A 237 10.98 -10.61 5.54
N THR A 238 10.64 -10.14 6.73
CA THR A 238 10.84 -8.73 7.12
C THR A 238 12.32 -8.36 7.24
N GLU A 239 13.17 -9.21 7.80
CA GLU A 239 14.61 -8.93 7.94
C GLU A 239 15.33 -8.94 6.59
N ARG A 240 14.95 -9.83 5.67
CA ARG A 240 15.50 -9.87 4.30
C ARG A 240 15.11 -8.67 3.45
N SER A 241 14.02 -7.99 3.81
CA SER A 241 13.56 -6.78 3.14
C SER A 241 14.43 -5.55 3.51
N GLY A 242 15.30 -5.66 4.52
CA GLY A 242 16.26 -4.63 4.88
C GLY A 242 15.58 -3.34 5.33
N CYS A 243 15.66 -2.29 4.51
CA CYS A 243 15.00 -1.01 4.78
C CYS A 243 13.68 -0.81 4.03
N GLY A 244 13.09 -1.89 3.49
CA GLY A 244 11.85 -1.84 2.71
C GLY A 244 10.67 -1.24 3.47
N ASN A 245 10.66 -1.31 4.79
CA ASN A 245 9.66 -0.66 5.64
C ASN A 245 9.63 0.87 5.49
N LYS A 246 10.75 1.52 5.12
CA LYS A 246 10.78 2.98 4.86
C LYS A 246 10.07 3.39 3.58
N HIS A 247 9.65 2.42 2.77
CA HIS A 247 9.07 2.63 1.45
C HIS A 247 7.67 2.00 1.32
N ALA A 248 6.94 1.84 2.43
CA ALA A 248 5.64 1.17 2.46
C ALA A 248 4.60 1.79 1.50
N ALA A 249 4.46 3.12 1.53
CA ALA A 249 3.54 3.84 0.64
C ALA A 249 3.93 3.67 -0.84
N LEU A 250 5.23 3.71 -1.15
CA LEU A 250 5.73 3.47 -2.52
C LEU A 250 5.45 2.04 -2.97
N ALA A 251 5.68 1.05 -2.10
CA ALA A 251 5.38 -0.35 -2.38
C ALA A 251 3.88 -0.57 -2.65
N SER A 252 3.02 0.11 -1.89
CA SER A 252 1.57 0.10 -2.11
C SER A 252 1.18 0.69 -3.48
N ALA A 253 1.69 1.88 -3.80
CA ALA A 253 1.42 2.58 -5.05
C ALA A 253 1.95 1.84 -6.29
N LEU A 254 3.02 1.05 -6.14
CA LEU A 254 3.59 0.22 -7.21
C LEU A 254 3.05 -1.22 -7.22
N GLY A 255 2.22 -1.60 -6.25
CA GLY A 255 1.69 -2.97 -6.12
C GLY A 255 2.76 -4.03 -5.92
N SER A 256 3.84 -3.68 -5.20
CA SER A 256 5.01 -4.52 -5.01
C SER A 256 5.09 -5.07 -3.58
N LEU A 257 5.54 -6.33 -3.46
CA LEU A 257 6.01 -6.84 -2.18
C LEU A 257 7.41 -6.28 -1.91
N ILE A 258 7.65 -5.87 -0.67
CA ILE A 258 8.96 -5.38 -0.22
C ILE A 258 9.90 -6.51 0.21
N TRP A 259 9.39 -7.73 0.31
CA TRP A 259 10.13 -8.95 0.52
C TRP A 259 9.97 -9.88 -0.69
N GLY A 260 10.87 -10.87 -0.80
CA GLY A 260 10.76 -11.90 -1.82
C GLY A 260 9.47 -12.72 -1.69
N LYS A 261 9.04 -13.32 -2.81
CA LYS A 261 7.88 -14.21 -2.82
C LYS A 261 8.02 -15.30 -1.75
N PRO A 262 6.95 -15.62 -1.01
CA PRO A 262 7.03 -16.63 0.02
C PRO A 262 7.02 -18.06 -0.55
N LEU A 263 7.40 -19.03 0.30
CA LEU A 263 7.13 -20.45 0.09
C LEU A 263 5.65 -20.75 0.37
N TYR A 264 5.05 -21.67 -0.40
CA TYR A 264 3.66 -22.05 -0.17
C TYR A 264 3.45 -22.69 1.21
N SER A 265 4.40 -23.52 1.65
CA SER A 265 4.35 -24.17 2.96
C SER A 265 4.34 -23.18 4.13
N GLU A 266 5.06 -22.07 4.01
CA GLU A 266 5.10 -21.00 5.01
C GLU A 266 3.82 -20.17 5.02
N PHE A 267 3.27 -19.87 3.83
CA PHE A 267 1.94 -19.26 3.70
C PHE A 267 0.86 -20.13 4.36
N GLN A 268 0.84 -21.44 4.08
CA GLN A 268 -0.09 -22.37 4.71
C GLN A 268 0.10 -22.43 6.23
N HIS A 269 1.34 -22.37 6.72
CA HIS A 269 1.62 -22.34 8.15
C HIS A 269 0.98 -21.11 8.80
N LEU A 270 1.23 -19.92 8.24
CA LEU A 270 0.60 -18.70 8.74
C LEU A 270 -0.93 -18.76 8.61
N ALA A 271 -1.48 -19.27 7.51
CA ALA A 271 -2.93 -19.31 7.28
C ALA A 271 -3.68 -20.18 8.31
N ARG A 272 -3.03 -21.22 8.85
CA ARG A 272 -3.62 -22.05 9.92
C ARG A 272 -3.70 -21.34 11.27
N GLU A 273 -2.81 -20.39 11.53
CA GLU A 273 -2.77 -19.66 12.81
C GLU A 273 -3.44 -18.29 12.73
N SER A 274 -3.20 -17.56 11.63
CA SER A 274 -3.70 -16.21 11.39
C SER A 274 -3.84 -15.96 9.89
N GLU A 275 -5.08 -15.93 9.42
CA GLU A 275 -5.39 -15.53 8.04
C GLU A 275 -4.95 -14.09 7.74
N TYR A 276 -4.94 -13.22 8.76
CA TYR A 276 -4.36 -11.88 8.65
C TYR A 276 -2.88 -11.95 8.28
N ALA A 277 -2.11 -12.80 8.97
CA ALA A 277 -0.69 -12.97 8.70
C ALA A 277 -0.43 -13.53 7.30
N ALA A 278 -1.21 -14.53 6.89
CA ALA A 278 -1.14 -15.10 5.55
C ALA A 278 -1.46 -14.07 4.46
N TRP A 279 -2.51 -13.26 4.68
CA TRP A 279 -2.88 -12.17 3.77
C TRP A 279 -1.77 -11.15 3.63
N ALA A 280 -1.22 -10.66 4.76
CA ALA A 280 -0.16 -9.66 4.77
C ALA A 280 1.09 -10.19 4.07
N LEU A 281 1.43 -11.47 4.24
CA LEU A 281 2.60 -12.09 3.61
C LEU A 281 2.56 -12.03 2.06
N VAL A 282 1.40 -12.24 1.44
CA VAL A 282 1.26 -12.30 -0.03
C VAL A 282 0.75 -11.00 -0.66
N ASN A 283 0.18 -10.08 0.13
CA ASN A 283 -0.31 -8.79 -0.34
C ASN A 283 0.56 -7.59 0.08
N GLY A 284 1.41 -7.75 1.09
CA GLY A 284 2.29 -6.69 1.60
C GLY A 284 1.48 -5.46 2.03
N TYR A 285 1.90 -4.28 1.57
CA TYR A 285 1.26 -3.00 1.86
C TYR A 285 0.16 -2.60 0.87
N ALA A 286 -0.36 -3.52 0.05
CA ALA A 286 -1.49 -3.23 -0.80
C ALA A 286 -2.69 -2.70 0.01
N VAL A 287 -3.48 -1.82 -0.60
CA VAL A 287 -4.78 -1.40 -0.04
C VAL A 287 -5.63 -2.64 0.23
N ASN A 288 -6.03 -2.83 1.48
CA ASN A 288 -6.87 -3.97 1.88
C ASN A 288 -8.34 -3.78 1.47
N HIS A 289 -8.81 -2.54 1.52
CA HIS A 289 -10.10 -2.13 0.96
C HIS A 289 -10.18 -0.60 0.89
N VAL A 290 -11.06 -0.14 0.01
CA VAL A 290 -11.64 1.20 0.04
C VAL A 290 -13.09 1.10 0.51
N THR A 291 -13.61 2.20 1.05
CA THR A 291 -14.96 2.21 1.63
C THR A 291 -15.81 3.30 1.00
N ILE A 292 -16.95 2.95 0.40
CA ILE A 292 -17.90 3.94 -0.13
C ILE A 292 -18.64 4.60 1.04
N SER A 293 -18.60 5.92 1.10
CA SER A 293 -19.42 6.73 2.01
C SER A 293 -20.84 6.82 1.49
N THR A 294 -21.71 5.90 1.90
CA THR A 294 -23.09 5.79 1.40
C THR A 294 -23.88 7.07 1.63
N HIS A 295 -23.77 7.70 2.81
CA HIS A 295 -24.48 8.93 3.15
C HIS A 295 -24.13 10.14 2.28
N ARG A 296 -23.11 10.05 1.42
CA ARG A 296 -22.70 11.09 0.46
C ARG A 296 -23.23 10.85 -0.95
N LEU A 297 -23.79 9.67 -1.23
CA LEU A 297 -24.47 9.39 -2.49
C LEU A 297 -25.73 10.25 -2.59
N LYS A 298 -26.08 10.68 -3.81
CA LYS A 298 -27.25 11.52 -4.08
C LYS A 298 -28.48 10.67 -4.40
N SER A 299 -28.26 9.49 -4.97
CA SER A 299 -29.33 8.56 -5.30
C SER A 299 -29.94 7.89 -4.06
N HIS A 300 -30.94 7.03 -4.31
CA HIS A 300 -31.54 6.16 -3.29
C HIS A 300 -30.53 5.18 -2.64
N LEU A 301 -29.34 4.99 -3.22
CA LEU A 301 -28.26 4.18 -2.65
C LEU A 301 -27.60 4.83 -1.43
N ARG A 302 -27.98 6.07 -1.11
CA ARG A 302 -27.58 6.80 0.10
C ARG A 302 -27.78 6.01 1.40
N ASN A 303 -28.82 5.17 1.45
CA ASN A 303 -29.08 4.30 2.57
C ASN A 303 -28.35 2.96 2.40
N ILE A 304 -27.58 2.53 3.40
CA ILE A 304 -26.74 1.33 3.30
C ILE A 304 -27.55 0.05 3.08
N LYS A 305 -28.79 -0.03 3.58
CA LYS A 305 -29.64 -1.21 3.32
C LYS A 305 -30.08 -1.27 1.86
N SER A 306 -30.45 -0.12 1.28
CA SER A 306 -30.75 0.01 -0.15
C SER A 306 -29.53 -0.32 -1.00
N LEU A 307 -28.34 0.16 -0.61
CA LEU A 307 -27.09 -0.20 -1.28
C LEU A 307 -26.82 -1.70 -1.19
N ASN A 308 -26.92 -2.33 -0.02
CA ASN A 308 -26.70 -3.77 0.13
C ASN A 308 -27.61 -4.59 -0.80
N GLN A 309 -28.90 -4.26 -0.84
CA GLN A 309 -29.85 -4.90 -1.76
C GLN A 309 -29.47 -4.70 -3.23
N PHE A 310 -28.99 -3.50 -3.58
CA PHE A 310 -28.50 -3.21 -4.92
C PHE A 310 -27.28 -4.08 -5.26
N ILE A 311 -26.31 -4.19 -4.36
CA ILE A 311 -25.10 -5.00 -4.55
C ILE A 311 -25.44 -6.49 -4.74
N GLU A 312 -26.31 -7.04 -3.89
CA GLU A 312 -26.77 -8.43 -4.00
C GLU A 312 -27.56 -8.70 -5.28
N LYS A 313 -28.47 -7.80 -5.68
CA LYS A 313 -29.23 -7.90 -6.95
C LYS A 313 -28.32 -7.87 -8.18
N ASN A 314 -27.15 -7.23 -8.07
CA ASN A 314 -26.15 -7.19 -9.13
C ASN A 314 -25.22 -8.43 -9.11
N GLY A 315 -25.46 -9.40 -8.22
CA GLY A 315 -24.78 -10.70 -8.17
C GLY A 315 -23.53 -10.75 -7.30
N PHE A 316 -23.24 -9.69 -6.54
CA PHE A 316 -22.08 -9.65 -5.65
C PHE A 316 -22.43 -10.17 -4.25
N LYS A 317 -21.52 -10.94 -3.66
CA LYS A 317 -21.70 -11.52 -2.33
C LYS A 317 -21.24 -10.54 -1.24
N LEU A 318 -22.08 -10.34 -0.23
CA LEU A 318 -21.73 -9.60 0.98
C LEU A 318 -21.20 -10.54 2.07
N ASN A 319 -20.28 -10.03 2.89
CA ASN A 319 -19.78 -10.72 4.06
C ASN A 319 -20.93 -10.93 5.07
N SER A 320 -21.21 -12.19 5.38
CA SER A 320 -22.31 -12.60 6.26
C SER A 320 -21.93 -12.79 7.72
N GLU A 321 -20.65 -12.68 8.08
CA GLU A 321 -20.17 -12.87 9.46
C GLU A 321 -20.75 -11.81 10.39
N GLY A 322 -21.42 -12.21 11.48
CA GLY A 322 -22.14 -11.28 12.35
C GLY A 322 -23.35 -10.60 11.69
N GLY A 323 -23.86 -11.15 10.58
CA GLY A 323 -24.90 -10.54 9.74
C GLY A 323 -24.32 -9.61 8.67
N VAL A 324 -25.04 -9.40 7.55
CA VAL A 324 -24.55 -8.55 6.44
C VAL A 324 -24.24 -7.12 6.89
N LEU A 325 -25.11 -6.56 7.72
CA LEU A 325 -24.98 -5.20 8.23
C LEU A 325 -24.47 -5.21 9.67
N LYS A 326 -23.29 -4.64 9.89
CA LYS A 326 -22.68 -4.45 11.20
C LYS A 326 -23.08 -3.06 11.68
N VAL A 327 -23.55 -2.98 12.92
CA VAL A 327 -24.05 -1.73 13.51
C VAL A 327 -23.33 -1.53 14.83
N SER A 328 -22.73 -0.35 14.99
CA SER A 328 -22.07 0.01 16.24
C SER A 328 -23.05 0.00 17.42
N PRO A 329 -22.59 -0.17 18.67
CA PRO A 329 -23.47 -0.17 19.84
C PRO A 329 -24.30 1.11 19.99
N ASP A 330 -23.77 2.25 19.55
CA ASP A 330 -24.48 3.54 19.53
C ASP A 330 -25.49 3.67 18.38
N GLY A 331 -25.53 2.72 17.45
CA GLY A 331 -26.42 2.69 16.29
C GLY A 331 -26.04 3.66 15.17
N MET A 332 -24.91 4.37 15.27
CA MET A 332 -24.58 5.50 14.39
C MET A 332 -23.53 5.22 13.31
N LEU A 333 -22.82 4.10 13.40
CA LEU A 333 -21.91 3.61 12.36
C LEU A 333 -22.42 2.26 11.85
N LEU A 334 -22.85 2.26 10.60
CA LEU A 334 -23.34 1.07 9.91
C LEU A 334 -22.37 0.70 8.81
N GLN A 335 -21.99 -0.57 8.75
CA GLN A 335 -20.98 -1.05 7.82
C GLN A 335 -21.40 -2.39 7.20
N SER A 336 -21.05 -2.58 5.94
CA SER A 336 -21.15 -3.85 5.23
C SER A 336 -19.99 -3.95 4.25
N SER A 337 -19.62 -5.17 3.85
CA SER A 337 -18.51 -5.39 2.94
C SER A 337 -18.82 -6.52 1.99
N THR A 338 -18.15 -6.55 0.84
CA THR A 338 -18.14 -7.74 0.00
C THR A 338 -17.27 -8.84 0.60
N VAL A 339 -17.48 -10.07 0.15
CA VAL A 339 -16.43 -11.09 0.24
C VAL A 339 -15.25 -10.67 -0.65
N ALA A 340 -14.03 -10.93 -0.22
CA ALA A 340 -12.83 -10.57 -0.98
C ALA A 340 -12.72 -11.34 -2.31
N ASP A 341 -12.10 -10.71 -3.30
CA ASP A 341 -11.65 -11.41 -4.49
C ASP A 341 -10.48 -12.34 -4.16
N SER A 342 -10.22 -13.32 -5.01
CA SER A 342 -9.03 -14.16 -4.94
C SER A 342 -8.26 -14.10 -6.25
N ILE A 343 -6.93 -14.20 -6.16
CA ILE A 343 -6.04 -14.18 -7.32
C ILE A 343 -5.12 -15.40 -7.32
N SER A 344 -4.70 -15.81 -8.52
CA SER A 344 -3.65 -16.82 -8.67
C SER A 344 -2.29 -16.24 -8.27
N PHE A 345 -1.61 -16.89 -7.33
CA PHE A 345 -0.30 -16.47 -6.84
C PHE A 345 0.73 -17.60 -7.01
N CYS A 346 1.78 -17.32 -7.77
CA CYS A 346 2.92 -18.22 -7.95
C CYS A 346 3.99 -17.94 -6.88
N PHE A 347 4.15 -18.88 -5.95
CA PHE A 347 5.09 -18.89 -4.82
C PHE A 347 6.54 -19.13 -5.29
N SER A 348 7.52 -18.91 -4.40
CA SER A 348 8.94 -19.03 -4.75
C SER A 348 9.40 -20.47 -5.06
N ASP A 349 8.63 -21.47 -4.63
CA ASP A 349 8.80 -22.89 -4.92
C ASP A 349 8.03 -23.35 -6.16
N ASN A 350 7.60 -22.41 -7.02
CA ASN A 350 6.85 -22.63 -8.27
C ASN A 350 5.46 -23.27 -8.09
N ILE A 351 4.97 -23.36 -6.85
CA ILE A 351 3.58 -23.74 -6.58
C ILE A 351 2.69 -22.53 -6.91
N THR A 352 1.57 -22.76 -7.59
CA THR A 352 0.60 -21.71 -7.91
C THR A 352 -0.74 -22.04 -7.28
N GLU A 353 -1.22 -21.16 -6.42
CA GLU A 353 -2.45 -21.36 -5.65
C GLU A 353 -3.29 -20.09 -5.59
N SER A 354 -4.58 -20.26 -5.29
CA SER A 354 -5.49 -19.13 -5.09
C SER A 354 -5.30 -18.52 -3.70
N VAL A 355 -5.06 -17.21 -3.64
CA VAL A 355 -4.90 -16.47 -2.39
C VAL A 355 -5.90 -15.32 -2.30
N PRO A 356 -6.37 -14.96 -1.10
CA PRO A 356 -7.24 -13.81 -0.91
C PRO A 356 -6.52 -12.52 -1.32
N CYS A 357 -7.21 -11.69 -2.10
CA CYS A 357 -6.84 -10.31 -2.32
C CYS A 357 -7.71 -9.41 -1.45
N SER A 358 -8.32 -8.37 -2.00
CA SER A 358 -8.99 -7.32 -1.25
C SER A 358 -10.50 -7.38 -1.44
N TYR A 359 -11.23 -6.60 -0.66
CA TYR A 359 -12.68 -6.43 -0.77
C TYR A 359 -13.02 -4.95 -0.87
N ILE A 360 -14.29 -4.61 -1.07
CA ILE A 360 -14.80 -3.24 -0.93
C ILE A 360 -15.78 -3.19 0.24
N GLU A 361 -15.76 -2.08 0.97
CA GLU A 361 -16.66 -1.82 2.09
C GLU A 361 -17.63 -0.67 1.75
N PHE A 362 -18.73 -0.61 2.50
CA PHE A 362 -19.72 0.45 2.48
C PHE A 362 -19.98 0.91 3.91
N ALA A 363 -19.99 2.22 4.14
CA ALA A 363 -20.24 2.80 5.45
C ALA A 363 -21.33 3.88 5.39
N GLU A 364 -22.21 3.89 6.39
CA GLU A 364 -23.16 4.97 6.66
C GLU A 364 -22.87 5.55 8.05
N ARG A 365 -22.56 6.85 8.10
CA ARG A 365 -22.37 7.58 9.35
C ARG A 365 -23.61 8.43 9.63
N LEU A 366 -24.33 8.12 10.70
CA LEU A 366 -25.52 8.85 11.09
C LEU A 366 -25.17 10.17 11.78
N VAL A 367 -26.12 11.11 11.72
CA VAL A 367 -26.03 12.42 12.38
C VAL A 367 -26.04 12.24 13.89
N LEU A 368 -25.11 12.91 14.58
CA LEU A 368 -25.01 12.85 16.03
C LEU A 368 -26.27 13.44 16.70
N PRO A 369 -26.67 12.97 17.89
CA PRO A 369 -27.93 13.36 18.53
C PRO A 369 -28.10 14.88 18.71
N GLN A 370 -27.01 15.59 19.03
CA GLN A 370 -27.00 17.04 19.21
C GLN A 370 -27.30 17.83 17.92
N PHE A 371 -27.18 17.19 16.75
CA PHE A 371 -27.42 17.78 15.44
C PHE A 371 -28.69 17.24 14.76
N LYS A 372 -29.50 16.44 15.46
CA LYS A 372 -30.68 15.75 14.90
C LYS A 372 -31.69 16.69 14.23
N ASN A 373 -31.79 17.94 14.70
CA ASN A 373 -32.74 18.94 14.19
C ASN A 373 -32.13 19.83 13.09
N LEU A 374 -30.87 19.61 12.69
CA LEU A 374 -30.30 20.34 11.56
C LEU A 374 -31.03 19.94 10.26
N PRO A 375 -31.41 20.91 9.41
CA PRO A 375 -31.88 20.61 8.08
C PRO A 375 -30.86 19.75 7.33
N GLU A 376 -31.30 18.71 6.61
CA GLU A 376 -30.39 17.77 5.94
C GLU A 376 -29.37 18.48 5.03
N LYS A 377 -29.79 19.56 4.36
CA LYS A 377 -28.92 20.38 3.50
C LYS A 377 -27.77 21.10 4.23
N GLU A 378 -27.86 21.22 5.56
CA GLU A 378 -26.86 21.84 6.43
C GLU A 378 -26.01 20.79 7.17
N VAL A 379 -26.33 19.50 7.01
CA VAL A 379 -25.56 18.41 7.61
C VAL A 379 -24.22 18.28 6.88
N MET A 380 -23.13 18.39 7.64
CA MET A 380 -21.76 18.23 7.16
C MET A 380 -21.15 16.98 7.79
N GLU A 381 -19.99 16.54 7.30
CA GLU A 381 -19.32 15.33 7.79
C GLU A 381 -19.07 15.36 9.30
N PHE A 382 -18.67 16.50 9.85
CA PHE A 382 -18.39 16.65 11.28
C PHE A 382 -19.65 16.63 12.16
N HIS A 383 -20.85 16.71 11.57
CA HIS A 383 -22.11 16.50 12.28
C HIS A 383 -22.46 14.99 12.42
N ARG A 384 -21.67 14.10 11.82
CA ARG A 384 -21.91 12.64 11.81
C ARG A 384 -20.94 11.90 12.74
N ARG A 385 -21.28 10.66 13.10
CA ARG A 385 -20.43 9.78 13.91
C ARG A 385 -19.07 9.54 13.23
N ASP A 386 -18.02 10.11 13.81
CA ASP A 386 -16.64 9.93 13.35
C ASP A 386 -15.97 8.71 13.98
N GLY A 387 -14.81 8.27 13.50
CA GLY A 387 -14.04 7.16 14.05
C GLY A 387 -14.56 5.77 13.65
N PHE A 388 -14.11 4.75 14.37
CA PHE A 388 -14.37 3.33 14.07
C PHE A 388 -14.97 2.61 15.28
N GLU A 389 -15.41 1.37 15.09
CA GLU A 389 -15.97 0.54 16.16
C GLU A 389 -15.35 -0.87 16.16
N VAL A 390 -14.80 -1.29 17.30
CA VAL A 390 -14.08 -2.57 17.44
C VAL A 390 -14.99 -3.75 17.05
N GLY A 391 -16.24 -3.75 17.54
CA GLY A 391 -17.20 -4.84 17.26
C GLY A 391 -17.49 -5.00 15.76
N ASN A 392 -17.62 -3.88 15.03
CA ASN A 392 -17.83 -3.91 13.59
C ASN A 392 -16.55 -4.39 12.87
N ALA A 393 -15.41 -3.76 13.19
CA ALA A 393 -14.13 -4.05 12.54
C ALA A 393 -13.71 -5.51 12.72
N ASP A 394 -13.95 -6.11 13.88
CA ASP A 394 -13.67 -7.53 14.16
C ASP A 394 -14.33 -8.46 13.14
N LYS A 395 -15.59 -8.17 12.76
CA LYS A 395 -16.35 -8.96 11.78
C LYS A 395 -16.00 -8.61 10.33
N ILE A 396 -15.55 -7.39 10.08
CA ILE A 396 -15.13 -6.96 8.74
C ILE A 396 -13.76 -7.56 8.35
N PHE A 397 -12.86 -7.80 9.31
CA PHE A 397 -11.60 -8.51 9.04
C PHE A 397 -11.81 -9.88 8.37
N GLU A 398 -12.93 -10.52 8.67
CA GLU A 398 -13.34 -11.83 8.12
C GLU A 398 -13.74 -11.79 6.64
N SER A 399 -13.81 -10.61 6.01
CA SER A 399 -14.12 -10.50 4.57
C SER A 399 -13.07 -11.20 3.70
N THR A 400 -11.85 -11.41 4.22
CA THR A 400 -10.77 -12.17 3.58
C THR A 400 -10.68 -13.63 4.03
N SER A 401 -11.62 -14.11 4.86
CA SER A 401 -11.50 -15.43 5.47
C SER A 401 -11.86 -16.56 4.52
N LYS A 402 -11.22 -17.72 4.73
CA LYS A 402 -11.48 -18.91 3.91
C LYS A 402 -12.96 -19.32 3.99
N ASP A 403 -13.59 -19.15 5.14
CA ASP A 403 -14.99 -19.47 5.35
C ASP A 403 -15.93 -18.56 4.57
N GLN A 404 -15.60 -17.26 4.40
CA GLN A 404 -16.36 -16.38 3.53
C GLN A 404 -16.15 -16.73 2.05
N LEU A 405 -14.91 -17.01 1.65
CA LEU A 405 -14.54 -17.30 0.25
C LEU A 405 -15.15 -18.61 -0.26
N THR A 406 -15.25 -19.63 0.59
CA THR A 406 -15.73 -20.96 0.21
C THR A 406 -17.24 -21.16 0.42
N ARG A 407 -17.93 -20.22 1.07
CA ARG A 407 -19.38 -20.26 1.26
C ARG A 407 -20.09 -20.29 -0.10
N ARG A 408 -20.71 -21.43 -0.41
CA ARG A 408 -21.62 -21.58 -1.56
C ARG A 408 -22.85 -20.71 -1.28
N ALA A 409 -23.35 -20.03 -2.31
CA ALA A 409 -24.63 -19.33 -2.19
C ALA A 409 -25.69 -20.42 -1.91
N GLY A 410 -26.36 -20.30 -0.77
CA GLY A 410 -27.49 -21.15 -0.42
C GLY A 410 -28.72 -20.79 -1.23
#